data_AF-A0A9X3EJI0-F1
#
_entry.id   AF-A0A9X3EJI0-F1
#
_cell.length_a   1.000
_cell.length_b   1.000
_cell.length_c   1.000
_cell.angle_alpha   90.00
_cell.angle_beta   90.00
_cell.angle_gamma   90.00
#
_symmetry.space_group_name_H-M   'P 1'
#
loop_
_entity.id
_entity.type
_entity.pdbx_description
1 polymer ?
#
loop_
_entity_poly.entity_id
_entity_poly.type
_entity_poly.pdbx_seq_one_letter_code
_entity_poly.pdbx_strand_id
1 'polypeptide(L)'
;MAFPTDMFGGTQRLAVADFDGDGASDLAVSRAAPVGELHLLFGQDGMFAAPVKETLGATPEQLWAGDFDGDGRADLLARGADPAQPIALRLGDGMGGFGEPFGAALRGVMFATSVGAVAGDPARLDLLATVASPPAVDVLEFVAGIGLQPIAGVTAPGIRALDSVVAGDVDGDGLTDLIGHRKPPPELDLLTIWSLGQPMPDFHVEEGRLLGPVADVDGDGAGEVLAAGSGRVHVIFVAGGDGPCVQSVPFSPGITPQALAAGDVDGDGRADVVAAAPELAAFTLARTGP
;
A
#
# COMPACT_ATOMS: atom_id res chain seq x y z
N MET A 1 15.75 28.25 2.83
CA MET A 1 16.68 27.45 3.65
C MET A 1 17.15 26.30 2.74
N ALA A 2 18.45 26.06 2.59
CA ALA A 2 18.94 25.04 1.67
C ALA A 2 18.84 23.66 2.32
N PHE A 3 18.34 22.66 1.59
CA PHE A 3 18.35 21.26 2.02
C PHE A 3 19.79 20.87 2.41
N PRO A 4 20.01 20.21 3.56
CA PRO A 4 21.34 19.76 3.96
C PRO A 4 21.83 18.71 2.94
N THR A 5 22.75 19.11 2.06
CA THR A 5 23.28 18.25 1.00
C THR A 5 24.16 17.11 1.54
N ASP A 6 24.50 17.14 2.83
CA ASP A 6 25.23 16.11 3.56
C ASP A 6 24.32 15.00 4.09
N MET A 7 22.99 15.17 4.05
CA MET A 7 22.03 14.13 4.41
C MET A 7 21.97 13.00 3.38
N PHE A 8 22.37 13.20 2.12
CA PHE A 8 22.20 12.23 1.00
C PHE A 8 23.43 11.35 0.66
N GLY A 9 24.38 11.20 1.59
CA GLY A 9 25.55 10.34 1.40
C GLY A 9 25.29 8.86 1.74
N GLY A 10 25.00 8.02 0.74
CA GLY A 10 24.90 6.55 0.88
C GLY A 10 23.56 5.96 0.43
N THR A 11 23.45 4.62 0.36
CA THR A 11 22.17 3.92 0.10
C THR A 11 21.22 4.18 1.26
N GLN A 12 20.17 4.96 1.02
CA GLN A 12 19.20 5.38 2.03
C GLN A 12 17.88 4.65 1.84
N ARG A 13 17.14 4.52 2.95
CA ARG A 13 15.71 4.22 2.92
C ARG A 13 14.97 5.33 3.60
N LEU A 14 13.75 5.55 3.13
CA LEU A 14 12.83 6.52 3.69
C LEU A 14 11.51 5.83 4.03
N ALA A 15 10.84 6.35 5.06
CA ALA A 15 9.42 6.14 5.30
C ALA A 15 8.76 7.50 5.45
N VAL A 16 7.47 7.57 5.10
CA VAL A 16 6.64 8.78 5.17
C VAL A 16 5.44 8.47 6.03
N ALA A 17 5.18 9.29 7.04
CA ALA A 17 4.00 9.26 7.90
C ALA A 17 3.90 10.58 8.66
N ASP A 18 2.82 10.80 9.39
CA ASP A 18 2.71 11.90 10.37
C ASP A 18 3.28 11.41 11.71
N PHE A 19 4.56 11.66 11.96
CA PHE A 19 5.28 11.15 13.13
C PHE A 19 5.12 12.04 14.36
N ASP A 20 4.80 13.33 14.19
CA ASP A 20 4.56 14.28 15.29
C ASP A 20 3.08 14.69 15.49
N GLY A 21 2.17 14.08 14.73
CA GLY A 21 0.73 14.16 14.94
C GLY A 21 0.12 15.51 14.56
N ASP A 22 0.81 16.29 13.73
CA ASP A 22 0.36 17.63 13.33
C ASP A 22 -0.50 17.64 12.06
N GLY A 23 -0.68 16.48 11.42
CA GLY A 23 -1.43 16.26 10.20
C GLY A 23 -0.63 16.50 8.91
N ALA A 24 0.64 16.90 8.99
CA ALA A 24 1.55 17.00 7.86
C ALA A 24 2.31 15.68 7.64
N SER A 25 2.77 15.46 6.41
CA SER A 25 3.64 14.31 6.12
C SER A 25 5.09 14.62 6.49
N ASP A 26 5.68 13.73 7.27
CA ASP A 26 7.08 13.78 7.70
C ASP A 26 7.93 12.75 6.97
N LEU A 27 9.25 12.87 7.09
CA LEU A 27 10.20 11.91 6.54
C LEU A 27 11.05 11.29 7.65
N ALA A 28 11.08 9.97 7.68
CA ALA A 28 12.07 9.21 8.44
C ALA A 28 13.14 8.67 7.49
N VAL A 29 14.39 9.07 7.65
CA VAL A 29 15.50 8.71 6.77
C VAL A 29 16.54 7.92 7.54
N SER A 30 16.84 6.69 7.08
CA SER A 30 17.93 5.90 7.65
C SER A 30 19.28 6.33 7.11
N ARG A 31 20.27 6.41 7.99
CA ARG A 31 21.64 6.78 7.62
C ARG A 31 22.62 5.64 7.88
N ALA A 32 23.47 5.36 6.89
CA ALA A 32 24.49 4.31 6.97
C ALA A 32 25.60 4.59 8.01
N ALA A 33 25.91 5.86 8.28
CA ALA A 33 26.95 6.26 9.25
C ALA A 33 26.68 7.65 9.85
N PRO A 34 26.71 7.84 11.18
CA PRO A 34 27.02 6.83 12.19
C PRO A 34 25.90 5.77 12.31
N VAL A 35 26.29 4.56 12.71
CA VAL A 35 25.39 3.39 12.72
C VAL A 35 24.26 3.60 13.73
N GLY A 36 23.03 3.30 13.34
CA GLY A 36 21.86 3.34 14.21
C GLY A 36 21.08 4.65 14.24
N GLU A 37 21.49 5.67 13.49
CA GLU A 37 20.75 6.93 13.41
C GLU A 37 19.59 6.86 12.40
N LEU A 38 18.42 7.28 12.87
CA LEU A 38 17.25 7.68 12.09
C LEU A 38 17.16 9.21 12.14
N HIS A 39 17.00 9.86 11.00
CA HIS A 39 16.77 11.30 10.93
C HIS A 39 15.30 11.54 10.61
N LEU A 40 14.60 12.26 11.48
CA LEU A 40 13.21 12.67 11.28
C LEU A 40 13.18 14.11 10.81
N LEU A 41 12.50 14.36 9.70
CA LEU A 41 12.27 15.69 9.17
C LEU A 41 10.77 15.96 9.17
N PHE A 42 10.33 16.82 10.09
CA PHE A 42 8.91 17.15 10.23
C PHE A 42 8.44 18.12 9.15
N GLY A 43 7.27 17.85 8.57
CA GLY A 43 6.63 18.66 7.56
C GLY A 43 6.12 19.97 8.14
N GLN A 44 6.46 21.10 7.53
CA GLN A 44 6.03 22.43 7.96
C GLN A 44 5.80 23.32 6.74
N ASP A 45 4.54 23.69 6.49
CA ASP A 45 4.14 24.61 5.41
C ASP A 45 4.70 24.23 4.03
N GLY A 46 4.67 22.94 3.69
CA GLY A 46 5.18 22.40 2.42
C GLY A 46 6.72 22.33 2.33
N MET A 47 7.42 22.55 3.44
CA MET A 47 8.86 22.34 3.61
C MET A 47 9.11 21.32 4.72
N PHE A 48 10.38 20.99 4.97
CA PHE A 48 10.80 20.15 6.09
C PHE A 48 11.64 20.95 7.09
N ALA A 49 11.41 20.70 8.37
CA ALA A 49 12.19 21.25 9.47
C ALA A 49 13.63 20.70 9.48
N ALA A 50 14.46 21.24 10.37
CA ALA A 50 15.79 20.67 10.61
C ALA A 50 15.66 19.23 11.15
N PRO A 51 16.51 18.28 10.72
CA PRO A 51 16.39 16.89 11.12
C PRO A 51 16.60 16.71 12.62
N VAL A 52 15.66 16.00 13.26
CA VAL A 52 15.79 15.47 14.62
C VAL A 52 16.38 14.07 14.53
N LYS A 53 17.26 13.72 15.48
CA LYS A 53 17.96 12.44 15.48
C LYS A 53 17.32 11.49 16.47
N GLU A 54 17.00 10.31 15.99
CA GLU A 54 16.58 9.17 16.79
C GLU A 54 17.56 8.00 16.66
N THR A 55 17.66 7.19 17.72
CA THR A 55 18.57 6.04 17.74
C THR A 55 17.80 4.75 17.90
N LEU A 56 17.82 3.91 16.85
CA LEU A 56 17.13 2.62 16.85
C LEU A 56 18.02 1.45 17.31
N GLY A 57 19.26 1.75 17.73
CA GLY A 57 20.25 0.77 18.20
C GLY A 57 20.94 -0.05 17.09
N ALA A 58 20.43 -0.01 15.86
CA ALA A 58 21.05 -0.58 14.65
C ALA A 58 20.63 0.25 13.43
N THR A 59 21.48 0.35 12.39
CA THR A 59 21.10 1.06 11.16
C THR A 59 20.05 0.26 10.41
N PRO A 60 18.84 0.82 10.20
CA PRO A 60 17.87 0.15 9.37
C PRO A 60 18.20 0.31 7.89
N GLU A 61 18.21 -0.80 7.16
CA GLU A 61 18.29 -0.87 5.70
C GLU A 61 16.92 -1.02 5.02
N GLN A 62 15.85 -1.15 5.80
CA GLN A 62 14.45 -1.02 5.37
C GLN A 62 13.62 -0.38 6.49
N LEU A 63 12.71 0.51 6.07
CA LEU A 63 11.80 1.26 6.92
C LEU A 63 10.39 1.17 6.33
N TRP A 64 9.40 1.00 7.20
CA TRP A 64 7.98 1.20 6.89
C TRP A 64 7.34 1.93 8.05
N ALA A 65 6.31 2.73 7.78
CA ALA A 65 5.62 3.51 8.79
C ALA A 65 4.12 3.49 8.54
N GLY A 66 3.35 3.69 9.62
CA GLY A 66 1.90 3.65 9.62
C GLY A 66 1.36 3.37 11.02
N ASP A 67 0.08 3.62 11.25
CA ASP A 67 -0.59 3.32 12.52
C ASP A 67 -0.99 1.83 12.54
N PHE A 68 -0.14 0.96 13.09
CA PHE A 68 -0.39 -0.48 13.09
C PHE A 68 -1.23 -0.91 14.30
N ASP A 69 -1.16 -0.19 15.43
CA ASP A 69 -1.93 -0.51 16.63
C ASP A 69 -3.27 0.23 16.76
N GLY A 70 -3.53 1.20 15.88
CA GLY A 70 -4.80 1.90 15.70
C GLY A 70 -5.03 3.00 16.71
N ASP A 71 -3.96 3.57 17.25
CA ASP A 71 -4.03 4.58 18.31
C ASP A 71 -3.89 6.03 17.81
N GLY A 72 -3.85 6.19 16.49
CA GLY A 72 -3.78 7.46 15.79
C GLY A 72 -2.38 8.04 15.69
N ARG A 73 -1.33 7.29 16.06
CA ARG A 73 0.07 7.73 15.99
C ARG A 73 0.86 6.83 15.05
N ALA A 74 1.75 7.41 14.27
CA ALA A 74 2.56 6.63 13.33
C ALA A 74 3.59 5.76 14.07
N ASP A 75 3.54 4.46 13.79
CA ASP A 75 4.52 3.48 14.23
C ASP A 75 5.61 3.27 13.17
N LEU A 76 6.68 2.56 13.56
CA LEU A 76 7.82 2.26 12.69
C LEU A 76 8.16 0.76 12.68
N LEU A 77 8.26 0.20 11.48
CA LEU A 77 8.92 -1.08 11.22
C LEU A 77 10.32 -0.84 10.69
N ALA A 78 11.32 -1.44 11.33
CA ALA A 78 12.73 -1.26 10.99
C ALA A 78 13.44 -2.61 10.83
N ARG A 79 14.15 -2.80 9.71
CA ARG A 79 15.01 -3.97 9.49
C ARG A 79 16.45 -3.54 9.32
N GLY A 80 17.37 -4.18 10.06
CA GLY A 80 18.81 -3.96 9.93
C GLY A 80 19.42 -4.48 8.61
N ALA A 81 20.72 -4.27 8.46
CA ALA A 81 21.50 -4.72 7.30
C ALA A 81 21.67 -6.24 7.19
N ASP A 82 21.66 -6.94 8.32
CA ASP A 82 21.74 -8.40 8.33
C ASP A 82 20.34 -8.99 8.10
N PRO A 83 20.08 -9.68 6.97
CA PRO A 83 18.78 -10.28 6.68
C PRO A 83 18.39 -11.39 7.68
N ALA A 84 19.34 -11.89 8.49
CA ALA A 84 19.05 -12.83 9.57
C ALA A 84 18.47 -12.14 10.82
N GLN A 85 18.61 -10.80 10.93
CA GLN A 85 17.95 -10.02 11.96
C GLN A 85 16.46 -9.86 11.63
N PRO A 86 15.59 -9.98 12.63
CA PRO A 86 14.17 -9.79 12.42
C PRO A 86 13.82 -8.31 12.21
N ILE A 87 12.64 -8.06 11.63
CA ILE A 87 12.06 -6.72 11.59
C ILE A 87 11.49 -6.41 12.97
N ALA A 88 11.82 -5.23 13.50
CA ALA A 88 11.30 -4.72 14.76
C ALA A 88 10.15 -3.75 14.50
N LEU A 89 8.99 -4.00 15.12
CA LEU A 89 7.93 -3.01 15.29
C LEU A 89 8.30 -2.11 16.47
N ARG A 90 8.16 -0.80 16.32
CA ARG A 90 8.34 0.19 17.39
C ARG A 90 7.15 1.13 17.37
N LEU A 91 6.46 1.19 18.50
CA LEU A 91 5.26 2.02 18.63
C LEU A 91 5.64 3.50 18.75
N GLY A 92 4.87 4.35 18.07
CA GLY A 92 5.05 5.79 18.06
C GLY A 92 4.50 6.48 19.30
N ASP A 93 5.18 7.52 19.78
CA ASP A 93 4.64 8.41 20.81
C ASP A 93 3.87 9.62 20.24
N GLY A 94 3.86 9.76 18.91
CA GLY A 94 3.24 10.88 18.17
C GLY A 94 3.89 12.22 18.42
N MET A 95 5.15 12.24 18.85
CA MET A 95 6.00 13.43 18.97
C MET A 95 7.36 13.19 18.30
N GLY A 96 7.40 12.26 17.35
CA GLY A 96 8.61 11.79 16.68
C GLY A 96 9.48 10.81 17.47
N GLY A 97 9.03 10.33 18.62
CA GLY A 97 9.72 9.30 19.39
C GLY A 97 9.19 7.90 19.10
N PHE A 98 10.07 6.90 19.22
CA PHE A 98 9.73 5.49 19.07
C PHE A 98 10.15 4.69 20.29
N GLY A 99 9.25 3.82 20.76
CA GLY A 99 9.53 2.91 21.86
C GLY A 99 10.58 1.83 21.55
N GLU A 100 10.88 1.00 22.55
CA GLU A 100 11.65 -0.23 22.35
C GLU A 100 10.93 -1.19 21.38
N PRO A 101 11.64 -2.13 20.72
CA PRO A 101 11.02 -3.14 19.88
C PRO A 101 9.88 -3.85 20.61
N PHE A 102 8.68 -3.78 20.03
CA PHE A 102 7.46 -4.34 20.58
C PHE A 102 7.11 -5.68 19.90
N GLY A 103 6.67 -6.63 20.70
CA GLY A 103 6.14 -7.90 20.21
C GLY A 103 7.18 -8.87 19.64
N ALA A 104 6.68 -9.93 19.00
CA ALA A 104 7.50 -10.94 18.36
C ALA A 104 8.13 -10.39 17.09
N ALA A 105 9.44 -10.52 16.99
CA ALA A 105 10.19 -9.97 15.86
C ALA A 105 9.88 -10.75 14.57
N LEU A 106 9.52 -10.03 13.49
CA LEU A 106 9.12 -10.65 12.23
C LEU A 106 10.32 -11.26 11.51
N ARG A 107 10.22 -12.52 11.13
CA ARG A 107 11.30 -13.26 10.46
C ARG A 107 10.90 -13.66 9.06
N GLY A 108 11.89 -13.68 8.15
CA GLY A 108 11.69 -14.14 6.78
C GLY A 108 10.98 -13.13 5.87
N VAL A 109 10.54 -11.97 6.37
CA VAL A 109 9.96 -10.90 5.55
C VAL A 109 11.06 -10.24 4.70
N MET A 110 10.92 -10.32 3.39
CA MET A 110 11.87 -9.78 2.40
C MET A 110 11.48 -8.38 1.94
N PHE A 111 10.20 -8.18 1.66
CA PHE A 111 9.56 -6.92 1.28
C PHE A 111 8.19 -6.83 1.93
N ALA A 112 7.75 -5.60 2.23
CA ALA A 112 6.42 -5.36 2.76
C ALA A 112 5.86 -4.02 2.29
N THR A 113 4.56 -3.83 2.46
CA THR A 113 3.85 -2.55 2.36
C THR A 113 2.71 -2.54 3.36
N SER A 114 2.36 -1.38 3.91
CA SER A 114 1.13 -1.22 4.68
C SER A 114 -0.07 -1.24 3.75
N VAL A 115 -1.17 -1.77 4.26
CA VAL A 115 -2.51 -1.73 3.66
C VAL A 115 -3.50 -1.34 4.76
N GLY A 116 -4.72 -0.92 4.39
CA GLY A 116 -5.78 -0.73 5.39
C GLY A 116 -6.12 -2.04 6.12
N ALA A 117 -6.97 -1.96 7.14
CA ALA A 117 -7.37 -3.13 7.92
C ALA A 117 -8.03 -4.16 7.02
N VAL A 118 -7.35 -5.27 6.80
CA VAL A 118 -7.87 -6.45 6.11
C VAL A 118 -8.74 -7.26 7.06
N ALA A 119 -8.40 -7.24 8.35
CA ALA A 119 -9.14 -7.88 9.41
C ALA A 119 -9.26 -6.97 10.62
N GLY A 120 -10.27 -7.24 11.44
CA GLY A 120 -10.35 -6.64 12.77
C GLY A 120 -10.79 -5.19 12.77
N ASP A 121 -9.95 -4.31 13.31
CA ASP A 121 -10.29 -2.91 13.57
C ASP A 121 -9.93 -2.02 12.37
N PRO A 122 -10.89 -1.34 11.71
CA PRO A 122 -10.63 -0.50 10.55
C PRO A 122 -9.70 0.70 10.81
N ALA A 123 -9.46 1.04 12.08
CA ALA A 123 -8.47 2.06 12.45
C ALA A 123 -7.02 1.57 12.34
N ARG A 124 -6.78 0.26 12.23
CA ARG A 124 -5.43 -0.33 12.19
C ARG A 124 -4.99 -0.57 10.75
N LEU A 125 -3.72 -0.28 10.49
CA LEU A 125 -3.09 -0.77 9.27
C LEU A 125 -2.62 -2.22 9.46
N ASP A 126 -2.79 -3.01 8.42
CA ASP A 126 -2.19 -4.33 8.30
C ASP A 126 -0.94 -4.27 7.41
N LEU A 127 -0.12 -5.32 7.48
CA LEU A 127 1.12 -5.43 6.72
C LEU A 127 1.02 -6.53 5.67
N LEU A 128 1.09 -6.17 4.40
CA LEU A 128 1.25 -7.11 3.29
C LEU A 128 2.74 -7.41 3.10
N ALA A 129 3.15 -8.66 3.23
CA ALA A 129 4.57 -9.05 3.27
C ALA A 129 4.89 -10.26 2.38
N THR A 130 6.09 -10.25 1.78
CA THR A 130 6.66 -11.44 1.13
C THR A 130 7.60 -12.17 2.07
N VAL A 131 7.42 -13.48 2.19
CA VAL A 131 8.24 -14.32 3.07
C VAL A 131 9.20 -15.24 2.29
N ALA A 132 10.38 -15.50 2.85
CA ALA A 132 11.52 -16.16 2.19
C ALA A 132 11.37 -17.68 1.90
N SER A 133 10.18 -18.28 2.07
CA SER A 133 9.89 -19.70 1.78
C SER A 133 8.65 -19.78 0.88
N PRO A 134 8.58 -20.71 -0.10
CA PRO A 134 8.11 -20.47 -1.47
C PRO A 134 6.74 -19.75 -1.58
N PRO A 135 6.57 -18.92 -2.63
CA PRO A 135 5.99 -17.59 -2.55
C PRO A 135 4.56 -17.61 -2.00
N ALA A 136 4.43 -17.13 -0.76
CA ALA A 136 3.19 -16.63 -0.22
C ALA A 136 3.40 -15.14 0.08
N VAL A 137 2.46 -14.33 -0.40
CA VAL A 137 2.21 -13.04 0.22
C VAL A 137 1.36 -13.33 1.45
N ASP A 138 1.87 -12.96 2.62
CA ASP A 138 1.14 -13.04 3.89
C ASP A 138 0.61 -11.66 4.25
N VAL A 139 -0.51 -11.63 4.96
CA VAL A 139 -1.05 -10.43 5.59
C VAL A 139 -0.86 -10.59 7.09
N LEU A 140 -0.29 -9.58 7.74
CA LEU A 140 -0.06 -9.57 9.17
C LEU A 140 -0.88 -8.47 9.84
N GLU A 141 -1.60 -8.84 10.90
CA GLU A 141 -2.36 -7.91 11.75
C GLU A 141 -1.65 -7.66 13.07
N PHE A 142 -1.93 -6.51 13.68
CA PHE A 142 -1.47 -6.21 15.03
C PHE A 142 -2.35 -6.87 16.09
N VAL A 143 -1.73 -7.67 16.96
CA VAL A 143 -2.36 -8.26 18.13
C VAL A 143 -1.75 -7.69 19.40
N ALA A 144 -2.58 -7.03 20.22
CA ALA A 144 -2.15 -6.39 21.45
C ALA A 144 -1.37 -7.37 22.38
N GLY A 145 -0.21 -6.92 22.85
CA GLY A 145 0.69 -7.71 23.70
C GLY A 145 1.53 -8.76 22.96
N ILE A 146 1.29 -8.98 21.67
CA ILE A 146 2.01 -9.95 20.84
C ILE A 146 2.77 -9.27 19.68
N GLY A 147 2.23 -8.20 19.10
CA GLY A 147 2.76 -7.52 17.92
C GLY A 147 2.13 -8.03 16.63
N LEU A 148 2.86 -7.88 15.51
CA LEU A 148 2.37 -8.31 14.19
C LEU A 148 2.43 -9.83 14.03
N GLN A 149 1.33 -10.43 13.56
CA GLN A 149 1.23 -11.86 13.29
C GLN A 149 0.44 -12.13 12.01
N PRO A 150 0.69 -13.24 11.28
CA PRO A 150 -0.13 -13.61 10.14
C PRO A 150 -1.60 -13.76 10.53
N ILE A 151 -2.50 -13.18 9.75
CA ILE A 151 -3.95 -13.36 9.94
C ILE A 151 -4.27 -14.83 9.64
N ALA A 152 -4.90 -15.51 10.59
CA ALA A 152 -5.17 -16.94 10.48
C ALA A 152 -6.12 -17.24 9.30
N GLY A 153 -5.71 -18.15 8.42
CA GLY A 153 -6.49 -18.52 7.22
C GLY A 153 -6.25 -17.60 6.02
N VAL A 154 -5.44 -16.55 6.17
CA VAL A 154 -5.04 -15.61 5.13
C VAL A 154 -3.65 -15.98 4.62
N THR A 155 -3.58 -17.02 3.82
CA THR A 155 -2.45 -17.23 2.91
C THR A 155 -3.03 -16.92 1.54
N ALA A 156 -2.88 -15.70 1.02
CA ALA A 156 -3.52 -15.25 -0.22
C ALA A 156 -3.23 -16.26 -1.34
N PRO A 157 -4.12 -17.23 -1.63
CA PRO A 157 -3.73 -18.44 -2.32
C PRO A 157 -3.79 -18.17 -3.82
N GLY A 158 -2.77 -17.49 -4.33
CA GLY A 158 -2.68 -17.17 -5.75
C GLY A 158 -1.92 -15.91 -6.08
N ILE A 159 -1.84 -14.93 -5.17
CA ILE A 159 -1.06 -13.71 -5.40
C ILE A 159 0.42 -14.07 -5.30
N ARG A 160 1.13 -13.97 -6.42
CA ARG A 160 2.52 -14.43 -6.53
C ARG A 160 3.57 -13.34 -6.42
N ALA A 161 3.16 -12.08 -6.49
CA ALA A 161 4.08 -10.95 -6.42
C ALA A 161 3.38 -9.69 -5.89
N LEU A 162 4.08 -8.91 -5.06
CA LEU A 162 3.55 -7.67 -4.48
C LEU A 162 3.34 -6.58 -5.53
N ASP A 163 4.09 -6.63 -6.64
CA ASP A 163 3.97 -5.68 -7.75
C ASP A 163 2.68 -5.85 -8.56
N SER A 164 1.92 -6.91 -8.29
CA SER A 164 0.61 -7.19 -8.90
C SER A 164 -0.50 -7.22 -7.85
N VAL A 165 -0.44 -6.37 -6.83
CA VAL A 165 -1.49 -6.25 -5.80
C VAL A 165 -1.96 -4.82 -5.70
N VAL A 166 -3.27 -4.67 -5.63
CA VAL A 166 -3.94 -3.43 -5.21
C VAL A 166 -4.88 -3.77 -4.06
N ALA A 167 -5.18 -2.77 -3.24
CA ALA A 167 -5.94 -2.95 -2.02
C ALA A 167 -6.99 -1.85 -1.88
N GLY A 168 -8.16 -2.22 -1.37
CA GLY A 168 -9.27 -1.32 -1.08
C GLY A 168 -10.53 -2.12 -0.79
N ASP A 169 -11.51 -1.48 -0.15
CA ASP A 169 -12.81 -2.07 0.13
C ASP A 169 -13.61 -2.18 -1.18
N VAL A 170 -13.82 -3.39 -1.71
CA VAL A 170 -14.57 -3.61 -2.97
C VAL A 170 -15.97 -4.18 -2.74
N ASP A 171 -16.30 -4.56 -1.51
CA ASP A 171 -17.61 -5.13 -1.17
C ASP A 171 -18.44 -4.28 -0.20
N GLY A 172 -17.88 -3.17 0.27
CA GLY A 172 -18.51 -2.16 1.11
C GLY A 172 -18.61 -2.58 2.58
N ASP A 173 -17.84 -3.57 3.03
CA ASP A 173 -17.88 -4.04 4.42
C ASP A 173 -17.02 -3.19 5.39
N GLY A 174 -16.26 -2.23 4.86
CA GLY A 174 -15.39 -1.32 5.60
C GLY A 174 -14.01 -1.88 5.91
N LEU A 175 -13.71 -3.11 5.50
CA LEU A 175 -12.38 -3.70 5.54
C LEU A 175 -11.74 -3.66 4.14
N THR A 176 -10.41 -3.78 4.13
CA THR A 176 -9.61 -3.73 2.93
C THR A 176 -9.55 -5.10 2.28
N ASP A 177 -9.93 -5.17 1.01
CA ASP A 177 -9.77 -6.35 0.18
C ASP A 177 -8.44 -6.31 -0.58
N LEU A 178 -7.95 -7.48 -0.95
CA LEU A 178 -6.74 -7.63 -1.76
C LEU A 178 -7.07 -8.18 -3.14
N ILE A 179 -6.57 -7.48 -4.16
CA ILE A 179 -6.80 -7.84 -5.55
C ILE A 179 -5.47 -8.04 -6.23
N GLY A 180 -5.29 -9.18 -6.88
CA GLY A 180 -4.05 -9.44 -7.60
C GLY A 180 -4.13 -10.52 -8.66
N HIS A 181 -3.11 -10.57 -9.49
CA HIS A 181 -3.00 -11.57 -10.55
C HIS A 181 -2.62 -12.94 -9.99
N ARG A 182 -3.36 -13.98 -10.38
CA ARG A 182 -3.04 -15.38 -10.00
C ARG A 182 -1.92 -16.01 -10.82
N LYS A 183 -1.69 -15.50 -12.01
CA LYS A 183 -0.73 -16.04 -12.96
C LYS A 183 0.36 -15.01 -13.23
N PRO A 184 1.61 -15.42 -13.46
CA PRO A 184 2.65 -14.50 -13.91
C PRO A 184 2.38 -14.05 -15.36
N PRO A 185 3.06 -12.99 -15.83
CA PRO A 185 3.05 -12.62 -17.24
C PRO A 185 3.43 -13.82 -18.13
N PRO A 186 2.79 -14.00 -19.31
CA PRO A 186 1.88 -13.07 -19.98
C PRO A 186 0.39 -13.23 -19.62
N GLU A 187 0.04 -14.17 -18.74
CA GLU A 187 -1.35 -14.62 -18.51
C GLU A 187 -2.04 -13.85 -17.37
N LEU A 188 -1.82 -12.52 -17.31
CA LEU A 188 -2.32 -11.62 -16.25
C LEU A 188 -3.84 -11.32 -16.34
N ASP A 189 -4.61 -12.14 -17.05
CA ASP A 189 -6.03 -11.86 -17.29
C ASP A 189 -6.92 -12.50 -16.20
N LEU A 190 -6.32 -13.19 -15.24
CA LEU A 190 -7.00 -13.87 -14.14
C LEU A 190 -6.69 -13.17 -12.82
N LEU A 191 -7.70 -12.47 -12.32
CA LEU A 191 -7.67 -11.79 -11.04
C LEU A 191 -8.29 -12.66 -9.95
N THR A 192 -7.69 -12.59 -8.77
CA THR A 192 -8.27 -13.05 -7.52
C THR A 192 -8.60 -11.79 -6.73
N ILE A 193 -9.83 -11.74 -6.22
CA ILE A 193 -10.24 -10.79 -5.18
C ILE A 193 -10.33 -11.61 -3.90
N TRP A 194 -9.75 -11.09 -2.85
CA TRP A 194 -9.78 -11.72 -1.55
C TRP A 194 -10.31 -10.71 -0.53
N SER A 195 -11.50 -11.04 -0.01
CA SER A 195 -12.23 -10.34 1.04
C SER A 195 -12.38 -11.27 2.25
N LEU A 196 -12.17 -10.75 3.45
CA LEU A 196 -12.26 -11.54 4.68
C LEU A 196 -13.71 -11.76 5.10
N GLY A 197 -14.30 -12.87 4.63
CA GLY A 197 -15.67 -13.27 4.99
C GLY A 197 -16.52 -13.63 3.78
N GLN A 198 -16.08 -13.21 2.60
CA GLN A 198 -16.68 -13.51 1.30
C GLN A 198 -15.57 -14.01 0.36
N PRO A 199 -15.25 -15.33 0.31
CA PRO A 199 -14.34 -15.83 -0.71
C PRO A 199 -14.96 -15.58 -2.09
N MET A 200 -14.42 -14.61 -2.82
CA MET A 200 -14.94 -14.24 -4.12
C MET A 200 -14.42 -15.19 -5.21
N PRO A 201 -15.26 -15.57 -6.18
CA PRO A 201 -14.80 -16.37 -7.30
C PRO A 201 -13.77 -15.59 -8.11
N ASP A 202 -12.81 -16.31 -8.69
CA ASP A 202 -11.88 -15.71 -9.62
C ASP A 202 -12.62 -15.06 -10.78
N PHE A 203 -12.12 -13.90 -11.22
CA PHE A 203 -12.71 -13.16 -12.32
C PHE A 203 -11.69 -12.98 -13.45
N HIS A 204 -12.17 -13.15 -14.68
CA HIS A 204 -11.36 -12.99 -15.88
C HIS A 204 -11.56 -11.60 -16.49
N VAL A 205 -10.51 -10.77 -16.45
CA VAL A 205 -10.48 -9.48 -17.14
C VAL A 205 -9.58 -9.66 -18.35
N GLU A 206 -10.20 -9.80 -19.52
CA GLU A 206 -9.48 -9.98 -20.78
C GLU A 206 -8.48 -8.83 -20.98
N GLU A 207 -7.21 -9.16 -21.14
CA GLU A 207 -6.09 -8.21 -21.30
C GLU A 207 -5.85 -7.26 -20.10
N GLY A 208 -6.47 -7.46 -18.94
CA GLY A 208 -6.37 -6.64 -17.70
C GLY A 208 -5.02 -6.72 -16.98
N ARG A 209 -3.94 -6.39 -17.70
CA ARG A 209 -2.54 -6.58 -17.25
C ARG A 209 -2.07 -5.55 -16.24
N LEU A 210 -2.54 -4.31 -16.34
CA LEU A 210 -2.21 -3.26 -15.39
C LEU A 210 -3.34 -3.16 -14.37
N LEU A 211 -3.03 -3.30 -13.07
CA LEU A 211 -3.95 -2.96 -11.99
C LEU A 211 -3.74 -1.50 -11.58
N GLY A 212 -4.84 -0.79 -11.46
CA GLY A 212 -4.93 0.57 -10.92
C GLY A 212 -5.53 0.57 -9.51
N PRO A 213 -5.71 1.77 -8.92
CA PRO A 213 -6.30 1.86 -7.59
C PRO A 213 -7.74 1.31 -7.55
N VAL A 214 -8.16 0.92 -6.35
CA VAL A 214 -9.58 0.71 -6.03
C VAL A 214 -10.19 2.07 -5.72
N ALA A 215 -11.34 2.39 -6.31
CA ALA A 215 -12.01 3.67 -6.08
C ALA A 215 -13.52 3.55 -6.32
N ASP A 216 -14.30 4.24 -5.48
CA ASP A 216 -15.77 4.32 -5.61
C ASP A 216 -16.13 5.23 -6.78
N VAL A 217 -16.32 4.65 -7.97
CA VAL A 217 -16.57 5.42 -9.19
C VAL A 217 -18.06 5.63 -9.45
N ASP A 218 -18.95 4.87 -8.83
CA ASP A 218 -20.41 5.02 -8.98
C ASP A 218 -21.12 5.66 -7.78
N GLY A 219 -20.42 5.84 -6.66
CA GLY A 219 -20.86 6.54 -5.47
C GLY A 219 -21.68 5.66 -4.52
N ASP A 220 -21.56 4.33 -4.59
CA ASP A 220 -22.31 3.41 -3.74
C ASP A 220 -21.62 3.11 -2.40
N GLY A 221 -20.37 3.54 -2.24
CA GLY A 221 -19.54 3.38 -1.05
C GLY A 221 -18.63 2.15 -1.07
N ALA A 222 -18.81 1.22 -2.01
CA ALA A 222 -17.84 0.18 -2.32
C ALA A 222 -16.92 0.67 -3.45
N GLY A 223 -15.69 0.18 -3.47
CA GLY A 223 -14.72 0.55 -4.49
C GLY A 223 -14.74 -0.39 -5.69
N GLU A 224 -14.61 0.19 -6.89
CA GLU A 224 -14.37 -0.57 -8.11
C GLU A 224 -12.87 -0.82 -8.31
N VAL A 225 -12.53 -2.01 -8.81
CA VAL A 225 -11.16 -2.29 -9.24
C VAL A 225 -10.93 -1.72 -10.63
N LEU A 226 -9.90 -0.90 -10.78
CA LEU A 226 -9.47 -0.41 -12.08
C LEU A 226 -8.40 -1.32 -12.69
N ALA A 227 -8.56 -1.66 -13.96
CA ALA A 227 -7.54 -2.39 -14.71
C ALA A 227 -7.40 -1.82 -16.13
N ALA A 228 -6.27 -2.08 -16.79
CA ALA A 228 -6.05 -1.65 -18.16
C ALA A 228 -5.26 -2.64 -19.00
N GLY A 229 -5.55 -2.60 -20.31
CA GLY A 229 -5.16 -3.62 -21.26
C GLY A 229 -5.45 -3.22 -22.69
N SER A 230 -4.51 -3.43 -23.62
CA SER A 230 -4.76 -3.40 -25.08
C SER A 230 -5.64 -2.25 -25.60
N GLY A 231 -5.40 -1.02 -25.10
CA GLY A 231 -6.17 0.16 -25.53
C GLY A 231 -7.50 0.36 -24.84
N ARG A 232 -7.73 -0.30 -23.70
CA ARG A 232 -8.93 -0.21 -22.88
C ARG A 232 -8.59 0.04 -21.42
N VAL A 233 -9.54 0.69 -20.74
CA VAL A 233 -9.65 0.75 -19.29
C VAL A 233 -10.86 -0.09 -18.90
N HIS A 234 -10.70 -0.93 -17.89
CA HIS A 234 -11.72 -1.80 -17.33
C HIS A 234 -12.04 -1.28 -15.93
N VAL A 235 -13.33 -1.14 -15.65
CA VAL A 235 -13.88 -0.87 -14.32
C VAL A 235 -14.61 -2.14 -13.90
N ILE A 236 -14.17 -2.73 -12.79
CA ILE A 236 -14.67 -4.00 -12.29
C ILE A 236 -15.50 -3.69 -11.04
N PHE A 237 -16.81 -3.81 -11.18
CA PHE A 237 -17.76 -3.67 -10.09
C PHE A 237 -17.88 -5.02 -9.39
N VAL A 238 -17.79 -5.01 -8.08
CA VAL A 238 -17.74 -6.23 -7.27
C VAL A 238 -18.96 -6.32 -6.36
N ALA A 239 -19.33 -5.23 -5.70
CA ALA A 239 -20.56 -5.09 -4.93
C ALA A 239 -21.83 -5.11 -5.83
N GLY A 240 -23.01 -5.35 -5.23
CA GLY A 240 -24.30 -5.17 -5.92
C GLY A 240 -25.23 -6.40 -6.08
N GLY A 241 -24.93 -7.54 -5.45
CA GLY A 241 -25.86 -8.70 -5.36
C GLY A 241 -26.04 -9.53 -6.64
N ASP A 242 -25.71 -8.99 -7.82
CA ASP A 242 -25.72 -9.70 -9.11
C ASP A 242 -24.35 -10.36 -9.45
N GLY A 243 -23.35 -10.21 -8.56
CA GLY A 243 -21.99 -10.69 -8.75
C GLY A 243 -21.11 -9.72 -9.55
N PRO A 244 -19.80 -10.00 -9.67
CA PRO A 244 -18.87 -9.07 -10.27
C PRO A 244 -19.16 -8.84 -11.76
N CYS A 245 -19.11 -7.59 -12.20
CA CYS A 245 -19.29 -7.21 -13.60
C CYS A 245 -18.17 -6.28 -14.09
N VAL A 246 -17.90 -6.31 -15.39
CA VAL A 246 -16.83 -5.50 -16.00
C VAL A 246 -17.36 -4.60 -17.08
N GLN A 247 -17.16 -3.31 -16.88
CA GLN A 247 -17.36 -2.28 -17.89
C GLN A 247 -16.03 -1.90 -18.52
N SER A 248 -15.97 -1.88 -19.84
CA SER A 248 -14.75 -1.53 -20.58
C SER A 248 -14.94 -0.26 -21.39
N VAL A 249 -14.10 0.74 -21.15
CA VAL A 249 -14.10 2.02 -21.85
C VAL A 249 -12.92 2.05 -22.83
N PRO A 250 -13.13 2.47 -24.10
CA PRO A 250 -12.03 2.64 -25.04
C PRO A 250 -11.09 3.75 -24.55
N PHE A 251 -9.79 3.46 -24.52
CA PHE A 251 -8.76 4.46 -24.25
C PHE A 251 -8.16 4.99 -25.55
N SER A 252 -7.49 4.12 -26.31
CA SER A 252 -6.93 4.42 -27.63
C SER A 252 -6.55 3.12 -28.34
N PRO A 253 -7.05 2.86 -29.57
CA PRO A 253 -6.75 1.62 -30.28
C PRO A 253 -5.24 1.39 -30.44
N GLY A 254 -4.75 0.25 -29.97
CA GLY A 254 -3.34 -0.16 -30.11
C GLY A 254 -2.36 0.51 -29.14
N ILE A 255 -2.83 1.29 -28.17
CA ILE A 255 -1.99 1.93 -27.15
C ILE A 255 -2.39 1.42 -25.77
N THR A 256 -1.53 0.63 -25.13
CA THR A 256 -1.79 0.10 -23.78
C THR A 256 -1.53 1.19 -22.73
N PRO A 257 -2.50 1.51 -21.86
CA PRO A 257 -2.25 2.37 -20.71
C PRO A 257 -1.12 1.80 -19.85
N GLN A 258 -0.24 2.68 -19.36
CA GLN A 258 0.87 2.31 -18.47
C GLN A 258 0.68 2.81 -17.04
N ALA A 259 -0.26 3.73 -16.83
CA ALA A 259 -0.64 4.20 -15.51
C ALA A 259 -2.15 4.45 -15.43
N LEU A 260 -2.70 4.13 -14.26
CA LEU A 260 -4.07 4.46 -13.87
C LEU A 260 -4.01 5.25 -12.56
N ALA A 261 -4.89 6.23 -12.43
CA ALA A 261 -5.12 6.97 -11.19
C ALA A 261 -6.62 7.22 -11.05
N ALA A 262 -7.08 7.35 -9.81
CA ALA A 262 -8.46 7.70 -9.53
C ALA A 262 -8.57 8.66 -8.35
N GLY A 263 -9.63 9.46 -8.37
CA GLY A 263 -9.97 10.40 -7.30
C GLY A 263 -11.06 11.37 -7.75
N ASP A 264 -11.78 11.94 -6.80
CA ASP A 264 -12.81 12.93 -7.07
C ASP A 264 -12.17 14.27 -7.47
N VAL A 265 -12.10 14.55 -8.78
CA VAL A 265 -11.43 15.77 -9.28
C VAL A 265 -12.39 16.93 -9.48
N ASP A 266 -13.70 16.69 -9.47
CA ASP A 266 -14.73 17.73 -9.67
C ASP A 266 -15.62 18.00 -8.44
N GLY A 267 -15.44 17.24 -7.36
CA GLY A 267 -16.08 17.41 -6.07
C GLY A 267 -17.49 16.84 -6.00
N ASP A 268 -17.84 15.90 -6.87
CA ASP A 268 -19.18 15.30 -6.94
C ASP A 268 -19.36 14.10 -5.98
N GLY A 269 -18.30 13.68 -5.31
CA GLY A 269 -18.27 12.57 -4.37
C GLY A 269 -18.04 11.21 -5.01
N ARG A 270 -17.80 11.12 -6.33
CA ARG A 270 -17.40 9.91 -7.03
C ARG A 270 -15.97 10.05 -7.54
N ALA A 271 -15.27 8.93 -7.63
CA ALA A 271 -13.93 8.92 -8.18
C ALA A 271 -13.97 9.03 -9.71
N ASP A 272 -13.23 9.99 -10.26
CA ASP A 272 -12.90 10.04 -11.67
C ASP A 272 -11.71 9.13 -11.98
N VAL A 273 -11.64 8.60 -13.21
CA VAL A 273 -10.55 7.72 -13.64
C VAL A 273 -9.66 8.41 -14.67
N VAL A 274 -8.35 8.39 -14.44
CA VAL A 274 -7.33 8.87 -15.36
C VAL A 274 -6.49 7.71 -15.86
N ALA A 275 -6.32 7.61 -17.18
CA ALA A 275 -5.40 6.68 -17.80
C ALA A 275 -4.34 7.44 -18.61
N ALA A 276 -3.08 6.98 -18.55
CA ALA A 276 -1.98 7.59 -19.27
C ALA A 276 -1.13 6.55 -20.00
N ALA A 277 -0.63 6.94 -21.17
CA ALA A 277 0.35 6.19 -21.95
C ALA A 277 1.41 7.14 -22.53
N PRO A 278 2.71 6.81 -22.46
CA PRO A 278 3.78 7.68 -22.96
C PRO A 278 3.61 8.06 -24.43
N GLU A 279 3.04 7.15 -25.23
CA GLU A 279 2.87 7.30 -26.68
C GLU A 279 1.85 8.38 -27.06
N LEU A 280 0.96 8.76 -26.14
CA LEU A 280 -0.07 9.77 -26.39
C LEU A 280 0.36 11.18 -26.02
N ALA A 281 1.46 11.36 -25.28
CA ALA A 281 1.86 12.63 -24.65
C ALA A 281 0.70 13.37 -23.93
N ALA A 282 -0.33 12.62 -23.52
CA ALA A 282 -1.61 13.08 -22.98
C ALA A 282 -2.26 11.96 -22.13
N PHE A 283 -3.24 12.33 -21.30
CA PHE A 283 -4.06 11.41 -20.51
C PHE A 283 -5.51 11.48 -20.95
N THR A 284 -6.28 10.42 -20.69
CA THR A 284 -7.75 10.40 -20.85
C THR A 284 -8.39 10.41 -19.48
N LEU A 285 -9.31 11.34 -19.26
CA LEU A 285 -10.18 11.40 -18.08
C LEU A 285 -11.53 10.78 -18.44
N ALA A 286 -11.92 9.72 -17.74
CA ALA A 286 -13.28 9.18 -17.78
C ALA A 286 -14.02 9.70 -16.55
N ARG A 287 -14.99 10.58 -16.77
CA ARG A 287 -15.89 11.07 -15.72
C ARG A 287 -17.05 10.12 -15.55
N THR A 288 -17.41 9.83 -14.31
CA THR A 288 -18.55 8.99 -13.97
C THR A 288 -19.74 9.84 -13.55
N GLY A 289 -20.24 10.72 -14.43
CA GLY A 289 -21.41 11.53 -14.10
C GLY A 289 -21.84 12.51 -15.20
N PRO A 290 -23.10 12.99 -15.18
CA PRO A 290 -23.55 14.13 -15.98
C PRO A 290 -22.96 15.46 -15.51
#